data_AF-A0A7I7MAB7-F1
#
_entry.id   AF-A0A7I7MAB7-F1
#
_cell.length_a   1.000
_cell.length_b   1.000
_cell.length_c   1.000
_cell.angle_alpha   90.00
_cell.angle_beta   90.00
_cell.angle_gamma   90.00
#
_symmetry.space_group_name_H-M   'P 1'
#
loop_
_entity.id
_entity.type
_entity.pdbx_description
1 polymer ?
#
loop_
_entity_poly.entity_id
_entity_poly.type
_entity_poly.pdbx_seq_one_letter_code
_entity_poly.pdbx_strand_id
1 'polypeptide(L)'
;MAAGIDHAMDRESLDMLEAALRKTMLSASGAQLDAALTELGWADMLADTPQIAVPLVFRLLGETGTHASVLVDVVLHATGNTIGDTVELPLPYAGNTWVVWDRISPTTAEPTLGGLPLRREEEGYPIRLAEARVAVGWWLVGSARAMVALARRHALDRVQFGKPIAGFQAVRHRLAETLVAIEGAEATLSLPAVDNPDLTSLLAKAAAGRAALTAAKNCQQVLGGIGFTAEHELHHHVERVLVLDGLLGSSRELTRRAGAGLRARGSAPRLANL
;
A
#
# COMPACT_ATOMS: atom_id res chain seq x y z
N MET A 1 23.85 -26.24 24.87
CA MET A 1 22.73 -26.93 24.20
C MET A 1 21.51 -26.06 24.36
N ALA A 2 21.19 -25.27 23.34
CA ALA A 2 19.97 -24.46 23.23
C ALA A 2 19.78 -24.20 21.75
N ALA A 3 19.20 -25.17 21.05
CA ALA A 3 18.80 -24.97 19.66
C ALA A 3 17.56 -24.07 19.70
N GLY A 4 17.75 -22.78 19.49
CA GLY A 4 16.64 -21.90 19.14
C GLY A 4 16.09 -22.39 17.80
N ILE A 5 14.94 -23.05 17.83
CA ILE A 5 14.21 -23.39 16.61
C ILE A 5 13.68 -22.07 16.09
N ASP A 6 14.38 -21.55 15.08
CA ASP A 6 13.93 -20.43 14.27
C ASP A 6 12.66 -20.88 13.55
N HIS A 7 11.50 -20.61 14.17
CA HIS A 7 10.18 -20.88 13.59
C HIS A 7 9.88 -19.85 12.49
N ALA A 8 10.72 -19.86 11.45
CA ALA A 8 10.34 -19.37 10.15
C ALA A 8 9.09 -20.15 9.72
N MET A 9 7.94 -19.46 9.73
CA MET A 9 6.66 -20.03 9.35
C MET A 9 6.78 -20.66 7.96
N ASP A 10 6.43 -21.94 7.85
CA ASP A 10 6.64 -22.66 6.60
C ASP A 10 5.72 -22.13 5.48
N ARG A 11 6.04 -22.50 4.24
CA ARG A 11 5.33 -21.99 3.07
C ARG A 11 3.84 -22.39 3.07
N GLU A 12 3.52 -23.58 3.55
CA GLU A 12 2.14 -24.06 3.61
C GLU A 12 1.31 -23.23 4.62
N SER A 13 1.90 -22.94 5.78
CA SER A 13 1.31 -22.07 6.81
C SER A 13 1.12 -20.63 6.30
N LEU A 14 2.10 -20.09 5.56
CA LEU A 14 2.01 -18.78 4.89
C LEU A 14 0.90 -18.74 3.84
N ASP A 15 0.80 -19.76 2.98
CA ASP A 15 -0.22 -19.86 1.93
C ASP A 15 -1.62 -19.99 2.55
N MET A 16 -1.76 -20.75 3.64
CA MET A 16 -3.00 -20.85 4.42
C MET A 16 -3.40 -19.52 5.07
N LEU A 17 -2.44 -18.80 5.66
CA LEU A 17 -2.69 -17.47 6.25
C LEU A 17 -3.12 -16.45 5.19
N GLU A 18 -2.45 -16.42 4.02
CA GLU A 18 -2.85 -15.56 2.91
C GLU A 18 -4.28 -15.90 2.43
N ALA A 19 -4.60 -17.19 2.28
CA ALA A 19 -5.93 -17.62 1.86
C ALA A 19 -7.02 -17.20 2.87
N ALA A 20 -6.74 -17.32 4.17
CA ALA A 20 -7.64 -16.89 5.24
C ALA A 20 -7.86 -15.37 5.23
N LEU A 21 -6.78 -14.59 5.26
CA LEU A 21 -6.83 -13.12 5.21
C LEU A 21 -7.54 -12.61 3.96
N ARG A 22 -7.22 -13.18 2.79
CA ARG A 22 -7.87 -12.83 1.52
C ARG A 22 -9.37 -13.12 1.55
N LYS A 23 -9.78 -14.28 2.08
CA LYS A 23 -11.20 -14.63 2.24
C LYS A 23 -11.92 -13.62 3.14
N THR A 24 -11.33 -13.27 4.28
CA THR A 24 -11.87 -12.26 5.20
C THR A 24 -12.02 -10.90 4.52
N MET A 25 -10.97 -10.41 3.85
CA MET A 25 -11.00 -9.12 3.12
C MET A 25 -11.98 -9.12 1.94
N LEU A 26 -12.26 -10.26 1.30
CA LEU A 26 -13.31 -10.33 0.28
C LEU A 26 -14.74 -10.27 0.87
N SER A 27 -14.88 -10.29 2.20
CA SER A 27 -16.18 -10.31 2.91
C SER A 27 -16.42 -9.15 3.88
N ALA A 28 -15.37 -8.41 4.27
CA ALA A 28 -15.45 -7.34 5.27
C ALA A 28 -14.49 -6.18 4.94
N SER A 29 -14.88 -4.95 5.31
CA SER A 29 -14.05 -3.74 5.21
C SER A 29 -14.35 -2.78 6.36
N GLY A 30 -13.45 -1.84 6.64
CA GLY A 30 -13.57 -0.89 7.75
C GLY A 30 -13.62 -1.59 9.11
N ALA A 31 -14.48 -1.10 10.01
CA ALA A 31 -14.60 -1.63 11.37
C ALA A 31 -14.91 -3.15 11.43
N GLN A 32 -15.59 -3.70 10.43
CA GLN A 32 -15.83 -5.15 10.34
C GLN A 32 -14.54 -5.93 10.05
N LEU A 33 -13.66 -5.37 9.20
CA LEU A 33 -12.35 -5.96 8.93
C LEU A 33 -11.39 -5.75 10.10
N ASP A 34 -11.46 -4.62 10.79
CA ASP A 34 -10.68 -4.38 12.02
C ASP A 34 -11.00 -5.42 13.11
N ALA A 35 -12.28 -5.71 13.33
CA ALA A 35 -12.71 -6.77 14.24
C ALA A 35 -12.20 -8.15 13.79
N ALA A 36 -12.37 -8.50 12.50
CA ALA A 36 -11.93 -9.79 11.98
C ALA A 36 -10.40 -9.97 11.98
N LEU A 37 -9.62 -8.90 11.75
CA LEU A 37 -8.16 -8.93 11.88
C LEU A 37 -7.73 -9.07 13.35
N THR A 38 -8.49 -8.50 14.28
CA THR A 38 -8.27 -8.71 15.73
C THR A 38 -8.49 -10.19 16.11
N GLU A 39 -9.58 -10.81 15.64
CA GLU A 39 -9.84 -12.24 15.83
C GLU A 39 -8.79 -13.15 15.19
N LEU A 40 -8.18 -12.73 14.08
CA LEU A 40 -7.07 -13.42 13.40
C LEU A 40 -5.69 -13.17 14.05
N GLY A 41 -5.62 -12.50 15.20
CA GLY A 41 -4.36 -12.29 15.93
C GLY A 41 -3.44 -11.23 15.31
N TRP A 42 -4.00 -10.17 14.70
CA TRP A 42 -3.21 -9.10 14.07
C TRP A 42 -2.16 -8.47 15.02
N ALA A 43 -2.50 -8.25 16.29
CA ALA A 43 -1.57 -7.68 17.26
C ALA A 43 -0.35 -8.58 17.50
N ASP A 44 -0.57 -9.90 17.64
CA ASP A 44 0.48 -10.89 17.84
C ASP A 44 1.34 -11.04 16.57
N MET A 45 0.71 -11.12 15.39
CA MET A 45 1.42 -11.16 14.10
C MET A 45 2.30 -9.92 13.87
N LEU A 46 1.82 -8.73 14.24
CA LEU A 46 2.57 -7.48 14.13
C LEU A 46 3.71 -7.39 15.15
N ALA A 47 3.54 -7.99 16.34
CA ALA A 47 4.57 -8.03 17.37
C ALA A 47 5.69 -9.04 17.06
N ASP A 48 5.32 -10.27 16.66
CA ASP A 48 6.25 -11.39 16.51
C ASP A 48 6.90 -11.45 15.11
N THR A 49 6.14 -11.10 14.05
CA THR A 49 6.60 -11.23 12.66
C THR A 49 6.20 -10.05 11.75
N PRO A 50 6.49 -8.78 12.14
CA PRO A 50 6.12 -7.60 11.35
C PRO A 50 6.61 -7.64 9.90
N GLN A 51 7.78 -8.24 9.65
CA GLN A 51 8.38 -8.44 8.32
C GLN A 51 7.59 -9.40 7.41
N ILE A 52 6.65 -10.18 7.95
CA ILE A 52 5.73 -11.06 7.22
C ILE A 52 4.34 -10.42 7.20
N ALA A 53 3.85 -10.04 8.39
CA ALA A 53 2.49 -9.54 8.60
C ALA A 53 2.21 -8.24 7.81
N VAL A 54 3.13 -7.26 7.84
CA VAL A 54 2.93 -5.97 7.17
C VAL A 54 2.90 -6.12 5.64
N PRO A 55 3.86 -6.78 4.97
CA PRO A 55 3.78 -7.02 3.53
C PRO A 55 2.50 -7.74 3.12
N LEU A 56 2.12 -8.81 3.85
CA LEU A 56 0.96 -9.64 3.51
C LEU A 56 -0.35 -8.87 3.65
N VAL A 57 -0.63 -8.31 4.83
CA VAL A 57 -1.90 -7.63 5.10
C VAL A 57 -2.08 -6.41 4.20
N PHE A 58 -1.06 -5.55 4.07
CA PHE A 58 -1.19 -4.33 3.28
C PHE A 58 -1.27 -4.60 1.77
N ARG A 59 -0.54 -5.60 1.25
CA ARG A 59 -0.72 -6.03 -0.15
C ARG A 59 -2.15 -6.51 -0.39
N LEU A 60 -2.70 -7.34 0.50
CA LEU A 60 -4.08 -7.85 0.38
C LEU A 60 -5.14 -6.74 0.47
N LEU A 61 -4.96 -5.73 1.34
CA LEU A 61 -5.83 -4.53 1.38
C LEU A 61 -5.84 -3.81 0.02
N GLY A 62 -4.70 -3.76 -0.67
CA GLY A 62 -4.61 -3.18 -2.02
C GLY A 62 -5.25 -4.04 -3.10
N GLU A 63 -4.95 -5.34 -3.10
CA GLU A 63 -5.47 -6.28 -4.09
C GLU A 63 -6.99 -6.46 -4.00
N THR A 64 -7.58 -6.36 -2.81
CA THR A 64 -9.02 -6.48 -2.57
C THR A 64 -9.77 -5.15 -2.59
N GLY A 65 -9.07 -4.01 -2.57
CA GLY A 65 -9.67 -2.67 -2.48
C GLY A 65 -10.26 -2.29 -1.11
N THR A 66 -10.20 -3.19 -0.14
CA THR A 66 -10.69 -2.96 1.24
C THR A 66 -9.81 -1.99 2.03
N HIS A 67 -10.24 -1.65 3.25
CA HIS A 67 -9.47 -0.83 4.17
C HIS A 67 -9.68 -1.29 5.61
N ALA A 68 -8.66 -1.05 6.45
CA ALA A 68 -8.64 -1.34 7.87
C ALA A 68 -7.81 -0.25 8.58
N SER A 69 -8.08 0.02 9.85
CA SER A 69 -7.36 1.02 10.66
C SER A 69 -5.95 0.57 11.08
N VAL A 70 -5.54 -0.65 10.72
CA VAL A 70 -4.25 -1.29 11.08
C VAL A 70 -2.98 -0.49 10.73
N LEU A 71 -3.05 0.54 9.87
CA LEU A 71 -1.94 1.47 9.68
C LEU A 71 -1.60 2.26 10.95
N VAL A 72 -2.62 2.61 11.75
CA VAL A 72 -2.44 3.25 13.06
C VAL A 72 -1.66 2.31 13.97
N ASP A 73 -2.02 1.03 14.00
CA ASP A 73 -1.39 0.01 14.84
C ASP A 73 0.09 -0.20 14.45
N VAL A 74 0.45 -0.15 13.15
CA VAL A 74 1.85 -0.16 12.69
C VAL A 74 2.65 1.03 13.24
N VAL A 75 2.06 2.24 13.29
CA VAL A 75 2.75 3.43 13.85
C VAL A 75 2.86 3.33 15.38
N LEU A 76 1.82 2.86 16.06
CA LEU A 76 1.84 2.64 17.52
C LEU A 76 2.92 1.63 17.90
N HIS A 77 2.96 0.46 17.24
CA HIS A 77 3.99 -0.55 17.42
C HIS A 77 5.41 0.02 17.16
N ALA A 78 5.61 0.69 16.02
CA ALA A 78 6.90 1.30 15.66
C ALA A 78 7.36 2.42 16.61
N THR A 79 6.47 2.95 17.45
CA THR A 79 6.78 3.96 18.47
C THR A 79 6.83 3.39 19.89
N GLY A 80 6.58 2.09 20.09
CA GLY A 80 6.58 1.43 21.39
C GLY A 80 5.31 1.64 22.21
N ASN A 81 4.22 2.06 21.58
CA ASN A 81 2.90 2.23 22.19
C ASN A 81 2.06 0.95 22.05
N THR A 82 1.08 0.77 22.95
CA THR A 82 0.15 -0.35 22.93
C THR A 82 -0.73 -0.31 21.66
N ILE A 83 -0.93 -1.47 21.03
CA ILE A 83 -1.86 -1.64 19.91
C ILE A 83 -3.30 -1.70 20.46
N GLY A 84 -4.25 -1.07 19.76
CA GLY A 84 -5.67 -1.14 20.09
C GLY A 84 -6.19 -0.04 21.02
N ASP A 85 -5.33 0.80 21.59
CA ASP A 85 -5.78 2.03 22.25
C ASP A 85 -6.44 2.96 21.21
N THR A 86 -7.61 3.51 21.56
CA THR A 86 -8.37 4.44 20.71
C THR A 86 -7.74 5.84 20.72
N VAL A 87 -6.53 5.95 20.19
CA VAL A 87 -5.77 7.20 20.08
C VAL A 87 -6.08 7.85 18.73
N GLU A 88 -6.56 9.09 18.74
CA GLU A 88 -6.50 9.93 17.55
C GLU A 88 -5.03 10.23 17.25
N LEU A 89 -4.54 9.64 16.15
CA LEU A 89 -3.14 9.73 15.73
C LEU A 89 -3.04 10.54 14.43
N PRO A 90 -2.63 11.82 14.49
CA PRO A 90 -2.40 12.62 13.29
C PRO A 90 -1.27 12.02 12.44
N LEU A 91 -1.63 11.54 11.25
CA LEU A 91 -0.70 11.03 10.24
C LEU A 91 -0.35 12.16 9.25
N PRO A 92 0.93 12.36 8.91
CA PRO A 92 1.33 13.33 7.90
C PRO A 92 0.69 13.03 6.54
N TYR A 93 0.19 14.06 5.87
CA TYR A 93 -0.34 14.01 4.52
C TYR A 93 0.38 15.04 3.62
N ALA A 94 0.42 14.75 2.32
CA ALA A 94 1.05 15.60 1.33
C ALA A 94 0.54 17.05 1.38
N GLY A 95 1.40 18.01 1.02
CA GLY A 95 1.08 19.43 1.13
C GLY A 95 1.22 20.01 2.55
N ASN A 96 1.94 19.31 3.45
CA ASN A 96 2.17 19.73 4.83
C ASN A 96 0.86 19.87 5.63
N THR A 97 0.00 18.86 5.50
CA THR A 97 -1.28 18.73 6.22
C THR A 97 -1.30 17.44 7.05
N TRP A 98 -2.31 17.26 7.89
CA TRP A 98 -2.46 16.06 8.72
C TRP A 98 -3.82 15.42 8.47
N VAL A 99 -3.90 14.10 8.69
CA VAL A 99 -5.15 13.33 8.67
C VAL A 99 -5.20 12.36 9.84
N VAL A 100 -6.38 12.19 10.44
CA VAL A 100 -6.65 11.18 11.46
C VAL A 100 -7.50 10.08 10.83
N TRP A 101 -7.19 8.82 11.17
CA TRP A 101 -8.02 7.68 10.81
C TRP A 101 -9.18 7.56 11.79
N ASP A 102 -10.41 7.75 11.32
CA ASP A 102 -11.59 7.61 12.20
C ASP A 102 -11.84 6.12 12.50
N ARG A 103 -11.69 5.76 13.78
CA ARG A 103 -11.98 4.41 14.32
C ARG A 103 -13.29 4.36 15.10
N ILE A 104 -13.93 5.51 15.37
CA ILE A 104 -14.96 5.65 16.40
C ILE A 104 -16.34 5.87 15.79
N SER A 105 -16.46 6.70 14.75
CA SER A 105 -17.76 7.19 14.29
C SER A 105 -17.81 7.34 12.76
N PRO A 106 -18.37 6.35 12.03
CA PRO A 106 -18.70 6.52 10.62
C PRO A 106 -19.97 7.39 10.47
N THR A 107 -19.92 8.64 10.96
CA THR A 107 -21.00 9.61 10.76
C THR A 107 -21.05 10.02 9.29
N THR A 108 -22.24 9.91 8.71
CA THR A 108 -22.53 9.98 7.27
C THR A 108 -22.43 11.39 6.65
N ALA A 109 -21.65 12.30 7.23
CA ALA A 109 -21.67 13.73 6.91
C ALA A 109 -20.39 14.29 6.25
N GLU A 110 -19.18 13.84 6.61
CA GLU A 110 -17.92 14.42 6.09
C GLU A 110 -16.68 13.56 6.43
N PRO A 111 -15.53 13.73 5.75
CA PRO A 111 -15.30 13.46 4.34
C PRO A 111 -14.41 12.21 4.15
N THR A 112 -14.82 11.24 3.32
CA THR A 112 -13.91 10.15 2.95
C THR A 112 -12.91 10.61 1.88
N LEU A 113 -11.61 10.49 2.15
CA LEU A 113 -10.58 10.70 1.13
C LEU A 113 -10.39 9.39 0.37
N GLY A 114 -10.87 9.31 -0.88
CA GLY A 114 -10.66 8.15 -1.76
C GLY A 114 -11.25 6.85 -1.19
N GLY A 115 -12.42 6.96 -0.54
CA GLY A 115 -13.09 5.86 0.14
C GLY A 115 -12.42 5.41 1.45
N LEU A 116 -11.47 6.17 2.00
CA LEU A 116 -10.91 5.93 3.33
C LEU A 116 -11.54 6.86 4.38
N PRO A 117 -11.76 6.40 5.64
CA PRO A 117 -12.24 7.22 6.75
C PRO A 117 -11.11 8.11 7.30
N LEU A 118 -10.62 9.03 6.48
CA LEU A 118 -9.53 9.95 6.80
C LEU A 118 -10.06 11.38 6.94
N ARG A 119 -10.23 11.83 8.18
CA ARG A 119 -10.60 13.20 8.53
C ARG A 119 -9.34 14.07 8.45
N ARG A 120 -9.44 15.31 7.94
CA ARG A 120 -8.33 16.27 8.01
C ARG A 120 -8.17 16.79 9.44
N GLU A 121 -6.93 17.09 9.79
CA GLU A 121 -6.53 17.63 11.08
C GLU A 121 -5.61 18.85 10.88
N GLU A 122 -5.75 19.87 11.73
CA GLU A 122 -4.98 21.12 11.59
C GLU A 122 -3.55 20.95 12.16
N GLU A 123 -3.43 20.26 13.30
CA GLU A 123 -2.18 20.05 14.01
C GLU A 123 -1.75 18.58 14.04
N GLY A 124 -0.45 18.37 14.25
CA GLY A 124 0.15 17.04 14.39
C GLY A 124 1.60 17.15 14.80
N TYR A 125 2.18 16.01 15.16
CA TYR A 125 3.51 15.95 15.80
C TYR A 125 4.46 15.00 15.06
N PRO A 126 5.79 15.18 15.20
CA PRO A 126 6.76 14.29 14.57
C PRO A 126 6.62 12.85 15.08
N ILE A 127 6.31 11.92 14.16
CA ILE A 127 6.25 10.48 14.42
C ILE A 127 7.33 9.72 13.63
N ARG A 128 7.70 8.53 14.09
CA ARG A 128 8.51 7.58 13.30
C ARG A 128 7.64 7.01 12.19
N LEU A 129 8.19 6.94 10.97
CA LEU A 129 7.41 6.70 9.74
C LEU A 129 7.96 5.61 8.83
N ALA A 130 9.07 4.94 9.20
CA ALA A 130 9.76 4.06 8.26
C ALA A 130 8.90 2.82 7.94
N GLU A 131 8.41 2.17 8.99
CA GLU A 131 7.58 0.98 9.00
C GLU A 131 6.22 1.26 8.33
N ALA A 132 5.57 2.36 8.74
CA ALA A 132 4.29 2.78 8.19
C ALA A 132 4.37 3.20 6.71
N ARG A 133 5.49 3.77 6.25
CA ARG A 133 5.73 4.02 4.82
C ARG A 133 5.89 2.74 4.02
N VAL A 134 6.57 1.73 4.56
CA VAL A 134 6.66 0.40 3.93
C VAL A 134 5.27 -0.23 3.85
N ALA A 135 4.46 -0.16 4.91
CA ALA A 135 3.07 -0.62 4.92
C ALA A 135 2.21 0.05 3.83
N VAL A 136 2.20 1.38 3.76
CA VAL A 136 1.49 2.12 2.68
C VAL A 136 2.05 1.78 1.30
N GLY A 137 3.36 1.51 1.19
CA GLY A 137 3.99 1.04 -0.05
C GLY A 137 3.43 -0.30 -0.54
N TRP A 138 3.29 -1.29 0.34
CA TRP A 138 2.66 -2.56 0.01
C TRP A 138 1.19 -2.40 -0.40
N TRP A 139 0.46 -1.48 0.23
CA TRP A 139 -0.91 -1.15 -0.16
C TRP A 139 -1.01 -0.55 -1.57
N LEU A 140 -0.09 0.36 -1.90
CA LEU A 140 0.04 0.96 -3.24
C LEU A 140 0.38 -0.11 -4.29
N VAL A 141 1.30 -1.03 -3.99
CA VAL A 141 1.66 -2.15 -4.87
C VAL A 141 0.49 -3.11 -5.09
N GLY A 142 -0.22 -3.53 -4.04
CA GLY A 142 -1.41 -4.39 -4.17
C GLY A 142 -2.50 -3.76 -5.03
N SER A 143 -2.76 -2.46 -4.82
CA SER A 143 -3.72 -1.68 -5.62
C SER A 143 -3.30 -1.57 -7.09
N ALA A 144 -1.99 -1.42 -7.35
CA ALA A 144 -1.45 -1.40 -8.69
C ALA A 144 -1.58 -2.76 -9.39
N ARG A 145 -1.34 -3.87 -8.67
CA ARG A 145 -1.54 -5.25 -9.18
C ARG A 145 -3.01 -5.50 -9.52
N ALA A 146 -3.95 -5.06 -8.68
CA ALA A 146 -5.38 -5.12 -8.99
C ALA A 146 -5.73 -4.37 -10.28
N MET A 147 -5.32 -3.11 -10.43
CA MET A 147 -5.56 -2.33 -11.65
C MET A 147 -5.00 -3.00 -12.91
N VAL A 148 -3.82 -3.62 -12.84
CA VAL A 148 -3.24 -4.39 -13.96
C VAL A 148 -4.05 -5.65 -14.26
N ALA A 149 -4.55 -6.37 -13.24
CA ALA A 149 -5.42 -7.53 -13.44
C ALA A 149 -6.73 -7.14 -14.14
N LEU A 150 -7.37 -6.04 -13.73
CA LEU A 150 -8.57 -5.48 -14.35
C LEU A 150 -8.33 -5.10 -15.82
N ALA A 151 -7.26 -4.35 -16.10
CA ALA A 151 -6.92 -3.93 -17.45
C ALA A 151 -6.50 -5.09 -18.36
N ARG A 152 -5.81 -6.10 -17.82
CA ARG A 152 -5.46 -7.33 -18.54
C ARG A 152 -6.72 -8.11 -18.92
N ARG A 153 -7.68 -8.27 -18.00
CA ARG A 153 -8.97 -8.93 -18.27
C ARG A 153 -9.71 -8.21 -19.40
N HIS A 154 -9.92 -6.90 -19.25
CA HIS A 154 -10.52 -6.07 -20.31
C HIS A 154 -9.78 -6.21 -21.66
N ALA A 155 -8.44 -6.24 -21.65
CA ALA A 155 -7.67 -6.36 -22.89
C ALA A 155 -7.79 -7.71 -23.61
N LEU A 156 -8.06 -8.78 -22.86
CA LEU A 156 -8.29 -10.12 -23.41
C LEU A 156 -9.72 -10.26 -23.94
N ASP A 157 -10.71 -9.70 -23.24
CA ASP A 157 -12.13 -9.86 -23.58
C ASP A 157 -12.58 -8.89 -24.68
N ARG A 158 -12.03 -7.67 -24.72
CA ARG A 158 -12.44 -6.61 -25.65
C ARG A 158 -11.89 -6.87 -27.05
N VAL A 159 -12.78 -7.10 -28.02
CA VAL A 159 -12.44 -7.24 -29.45
C VAL A 159 -12.58 -5.89 -30.18
N GLN A 160 -11.55 -5.48 -30.91
CA GLN A 160 -11.60 -4.37 -31.90
C GLN A 160 -10.71 -4.69 -33.11
N PHE A 161 -11.08 -4.18 -34.29
CA PHE A 161 -10.41 -4.46 -35.56
C PHE A 161 -10.20 -5.97 -35.82
N GLY A 162 -11.23 -6.77 -35.50
CA GLY A 162 -11.26 -8.21 -35.75
C GLY A 162 -10.49 -9.10 -34.77
N LYS A 163 -9.92 -8.57 -33.67
CA LYS A 163 -9.19 -9.38 -32.66
C LYS A 163 -9.24 -8.77 -31.25
N PRO A 164 -8.94 -9.54 -30.18
CA PRO A 164 -8.72 -8.99 -28.84
C PRO A 164 -7.70 -7.86 -28.81
N ILE A 165 -7.92 -6.81 -28.02
CA ILE A 165 -7.01 -5.65 -27.98
C ILE A 165 -5.63 -5.98 -27.36
N ALA A 166 -5.52 -7.04 -26.56
CA ALA A 166 -4.25 -7.64 -26.15
C ALA A 166 -3.37 -8.08 -27.35
N GLY A 167 -3.96 -8.22 -28.55
CA GLY A 167 -3.26 -8.46 -29.81
C GLY A 167 -2.42 -7.28 -30.33
N PHE A 168 -2.59 -6.06 -29.80
CA PHE A 168 -1.84 -4.87 -30.24
C PHE A 168 -0.61 -4.60 -29.35
N GLN A 169 0.53 -4.30 -29.97
CA GLN A 169 1.79 -4.02 -29.24
C GLN A 169 1.66 -2.85 -28.27
N ALA A 170 0.94 -1.79 -28.64
CA ALA A 170 0.74 -0.61 -27.78
C ALA A 170 0.01 -0.95 -26.46
N VAL A 171 -0.87 -1.95 -26.44
CA VAL A 171 -1.53 -2.43 -25.21
C VAL A 171 -0.57 -3.30 -24.40
N ARG A 172 0.13 -4.24 -25.06
CA ARG A 172 1.09 -5.13 -24.39
C ARG A 172 2.26 -4.40 -23.75
N HIS A 173 2.92 -3.50 -24.48
CA HIS A 173 4.04 -2.72 -23.94
C HIS A 173 3.59 -1.87 -22.77
N ARG A 174 2.45 -1.19 -22.86
CA ARG A 174 1.90 -0.39 -21.75
C ARG A 174 1.65 -1.21 -20.49
N LEU A 175 1.06 -2.41 -20.61
CA LEU A 175 0.85 -3.29 -19.46
C LEU A 175 2.17 -3.89 -18.93
N ALA A 176 3.11 -4.24 -19.81
CA ALA A 176 4.43 -4.76 -19.42
C ALA A 176 5.29 -3.70 -18.70
N GLU A 177 5.37 -2.47 -19.22
CA GLU A 177 6.04 -1.34 -18.56
C GLU A 177 5.43 -1.03 -17.19
N THR A 178 4.10 -1.13 -17.09
CA THR A 178 3.39 -0.96 -15.81
C THR A 178 3.77 -2.06 -14.82
N LEU A 179 3.81 -3.32 -15.26
CA LEU A 179 4.24 -4.45 -14.43
C LEU A 179 5.69 -4.27 -13.96
N VAL A 180 6.61 -3.91 -14.86
CA VAL A 180 8.02 -3.64 -14.51
C VAL A 180 8.15 -2.53 -13.45
N ALA A 181 7.33 -1.49 -13.51
CA ALA A 181 7.31 -0.46 -12.48
C ALA A 181 6.82 -0.98 -11.12
N ILE A 182 5.85 -1.90 -11.12
CA ILE A 182 5.33 -2.55 -9.90
C ILE A 182 6.38 -3.49 -9.30
N GLU A 183 6.95 -4.42 -10.09
CA GLU A 183 8.00 -5.34 -9.61
C GLU A 183 9.22 -4.56 -9.06
N GLY A 184 9.61 -3.48 -9.74
CA GLY A 184 10.70 -2.61 -9.29
C GLY A 184 10.40 -1.89 -7.96
N ALA A 185 9.15 -1.49 -7.73
CA ALA A 185 8.74 -0.91 -6.45
C ALA A 185 8.68 -1.97 -5.34
N GLU A 186 8.15 -3.15 -5.63
CA GLU A 186 8.08 -4.27 -4.69
C GLU A 186 9.48 -4.72 -4.24
N ALA A 187 10.43 -4.79 -5.17
CA ALA A 187 11.84 -5.05 -4.86
C ALA A 187 12.42 -4.01 -3.88
N THR A 188 12.05 -2.73 -3.98
CA THR A 188 12.50 -1.70 -3.02
C THR A 188 11.85 -1.79 -1.64
N LEU A 189 10.61 -2.30 -1.55
CA LEU A 189 9.91 -2.51 -0.28
C LEU A 189 10.46 -3.73 0.49
N SER A 190 11.04 -4.70 -0.24
CA SER A 190 11.67 -5.90 0.31
C SER A 190 13.13 -5.70 0.73
N LEU A 191 13.70 -4.49 0.60
CA LEU A 191 15.09 -4.23 0.99
C LEU A 191 15.26 -4.18 2.52
N PRO A 192 16.29 -4.84 3.09
CA PRO A 192 16.56 -4.79 4.52
C PRO A 192 16.99 -3.37 4.93
N ALA A 193 16.27 -2.79 5.88
CA ALA A 193 16.40 -1.38 6.27
C ALA A 193 17.58 -1.08 7.23
N VAL A 194 18.59 -1.95 7.30
CA VAL A 194 19.58 -2.02 8.39
C VAL A 194 20.44 -0.75 8.54
N ASP A 195 21.05 -0.26 7.46
CA ASP A 195 22.03 0.84 7.53
C ASP A 195 21.39 2.24 7.50
N ASN A 196 20.18 2.37 6.93
CA ASN A 196 19.52 3.66 6.75
C ASN A 196 17.99 3.54 6.58
N PRO A 197 17.25 3.19 7.66
CA PRO A 197 15.82 2.86 7.55
C PRO A 197 14.97 4.04 7.04
N ASP A 198 15.31 5.27 7.43
CA ASP A 198 14.65 6.47 6.92
C ASP A 198 14.79 6.60 5.40
N LEU A 199 16.01 6.58 4.85
CA LEU A 199 16.21 6.72 3.41
C LEU A 199 15.60 5.56 2.61
N THR A 200 15.73 4.32 3.11
CA THR A 200 15.10 3.14 2.48
C THR A 200 13.58 3.32 2.43
N SER A 201 12.93 3.71 3.53
CA SER A 201 11.48 3.93 3.56
C SER A 201 11.01 5.06 2.65
N LEU A 202 11.78 6.17 2.56
CA LEU A 202 11.48 7.30 1.68
C LEU A 202 11.49 6.86 0.21
N LEU A 203 12.51 6.10 -0.20
CA LEU A 203 12.68 5.65 -1.58
C LEU A 203 11.70 4.54 -1.94
N ALA A 204 11.46 3.57 -1.06
CA ALA A 204 10.56 2.45 -1.31
C ALA A 204 9.10 2.93 -1.46
N LYS A 205 8.62 3.79 -0.56
CA LYS A 205 7.28 4.40 -0.69
C LYS A 205 7.20 5.31 -1.93
N ALA A 206 8.26 6.09 -2.23
CA ALA A 206 8.27 6.91 -3.45
C ALA A 206 8.20 6.07 -4.74
N ALA A 207 8.85 4.90 -4.78
CA ALA A 207 8.77 3.96 -5.89
C ALA A 207 7.35 3.37 -6.00
N ALA A 208 6.78 2.89 -4.88
CA ALA A 208 5.42 2.33 -4.84
C ALA A 208 4.35 3.33 -5.27
N GLY A 209 4.41 4.58 -4.78
CA GLY A 209 3.49 5.65 -5.20
C GLY A 209 3.60 5.97 -6.69
N ARG A 210 4.81 6.05 -7.23
CA ARG A 210 5.02 6.21 -8.68
C ARG A 210 4.47 5.04 -9.48
N ALA A 211 4.73 3.80 -9.06
CA ALA A 211 4.24 2.60 -9.74
C ALA A 211 2.70 2.54 -9.75
N ALA A 212 2.07 2.85 -8.63
CA ALA A 212 0.61 2.90 -8.50
C ALA A 212 -0.03 4.01 -9.35
N LEU A 213 0.55 5.21 -9.39
CA LEU A 213 0.08 6.31 -10.25
C LEU A 213 0.30 6.00 -11.75
N THR A 214 1.41 5.35 -12.11
CA THR A 214 1.62 4.82 -13.46
C THR A 214 0.58 3.76 -13.81
N ALA A 215 0.28 2.84 -12.89
CA ALA A 215 -0.73 1.81 -13.09
C ALA A 215 -2.13 2.41 -13.27
N ALA A 216 -2.55 3.36 -12.44
CA ALA A 216 -3.81 4.09 -12.59
C ALA A 216 -3.96 4.67 -14.01
N LYS A 217 -2.99 5.50 -14.43
CA LYS A 217 -2.99 6.12 -15.77
C LYS A 217 -3.01 5.08 -16.90
N ASN A 218 -2.13 4.09 -16.83
CA ASN A 218 -1.94 3.14 -17.93
C ASN A 218 -3.10 2.15 -18.05
N CYS A 219 -3.62 1.65 -16.92
CA CYS A 219 -4.76 0.74 -16.90
C CYS A 219 -6.04 1.44 -17.35
N GLN A 220 -6.31 2.66 -16.86
CA GLN A 220 -7.43 3.48 -17.31
C GLN A 220 -7.40 3.71 -18.84
N GLN A 221 -6.22 3.97 -19.41
CA GLN A 221 -6.05 4.12 -20.85
C GLN A 221 -6.23 2.81 -21.65
N VAL A 222 -6.05 1.63 -21.04
CA VAL A 222 -6.32 0.32 -21.65
C VAL A 222 -7.81 -0.02 -21.63
N LEU A 223 -8.53 0.33 -20.56
CA LEU A 223 -9.99 0.21 -20.51
C LEU A 223 -10.69 1.18 -21.48
N GLY A 224 -10.05 2.32 -21.78
CA GLY A 224 -10.67 3.35 -22.62
C GLY A 224 -11.91 3.92 -21.92
N GLY A 225 -12.99 4.17 -22.67
CA GLY A 225 -14.18 4.87 -22.16
C GLY A 225 -14.76 4.31 -20.85
N ILE A 226 -14.86 2.99 -20.71
CA ILE A 226 -15.41 2.35 -19.48
C ILE A 226 -14.51 2.56 -18.25
N GLY A 227 -13.21 2.83 -18.46
CA GLY A 227 -12.27 3.20 -17.39
C GLY A 227 -12.46 4.63 -16.86
N PHE A 228 -13.32 5.44 -17.49
CA PHE A 228 -13.69 6.79 -17.03
C PHE A 228 -15.10 6.85 -16.42
N THR A 229 -15.77 5.70 -16.27
CA THR A 229 -17.13 5.61 -15.69
C THR A 229 -17.10 4.94 -14.32
N ALA A 230 -18.06 5.30 -13.46
CA ALA A 230 -18.30 4.62 -12.18
C ALA A 230 -18.82 3.18 -12.33
N GLU A 231 -19.21 2.76 -13.54
CA GLU A 231 -19.69 1.40 -13.83
C GLU A 231 -18.58 0.34 -13.74
N HIS A 232 -17.30 0.73 -13.79
CA HIS A 232 -16.17 -0.19 -13.65
C HIS A 232 -15.43 0.03 -12.34
N GLU A 233 -15.19 -1.05 -11.60
CA GLU A 233 -14.43 -1.14 -10.34
C GLU A 233 -13.00 -0.53 -10.37
N LEU A 234 -12.49 -0.08 -11.52
CA LEU A 234 -11.15 0.51 -11.63
C LEU A 234 -11.08 1.83 -10.84
N HIS A 235 -12.16 2.64 -10.87
CA HIS A 235 -12.14 3.98 -10.28
C HIS A 235 -11.88 3.92 -8.75
N HIS A 236 -12.40 2.92 -8.05
CA HIS A 236 -12.12 2.71 -6.63
C HIS A 236 -10.61 2.57 -6.34
N HIS A 237 -9.88 1.79 -7.14
CA HIS A 237 -8.42 1.67 -6.98
C HIS A 237 -7.70 2.96 -7.39
N VAL A 238 -8.15 3.66 -8.44
CA VAL A 238 -7.56 4.93 -8.88
C VAL A 238 -7.69 6.01 -7.80
N GLU A 239 -8.88 6.19 -7.23
CA GLU A 239 -9.14 7.10 -6.12
C GLU A 239 -8.32 6.72 -4.88
N ARG A 240 -8.25 5.44 -4.55
CA ARG A 240 -7.49 4.94 -3.41
C ARG A 240 -5.99 5.24 -3.55
N VAL A 241 -5.37 4.98 -4.71
CA VAL A 241 -3.92 5.23 -4.89
C VAL A 241 -3.57 6.71 -4.92
N LEU A 242 -4.48 7.59 -5.35
CA LEU A 242 -4.28 9.04 -5.28
C LEU A 242 -4.17 9.52 -3.82
N VAL A 243 -4.95 8.93 -2.91
CA VAL A 243 -4.92 9.25 -1.47
C VAL A 243 -3.77 8.56 -0.75
N LEU A 244 -3.50 7.28 -1.05
CA LEU A 244 -2.36 6.55 -0.50
C LEU A 244 -1.01 7.13 -0.98
N ASP A 245 -0.93 7.74 -2.16
CA ASP A 245 0.26 8.52 -2.50
C ASP A 245 0.39 9.74 -1.57
N GLY A 246 -0.68 10.48 -1.29
CA GLY A 246 -0.63 11.60 -0.33
C GLY A 246 -0.23 11.19 1.09
N LEU A 247 -0.68 10.02 1.55
CA LEU A 247 -0.49 9.54 2.92
C LEU A 247 0.99 9.23 3.25
N LEU A 248 1.47 9.75 4.40
CA LEU A 248 2.85 9.73 4.87
C LEU A 248 3.89 10.42 3.95
N GLY A 249 3.37 11.25 3.03
CA GLY A 249 4.09 12.05 2.04
C GLY A 249 4.00 11.48 0.62
N SER A 250 3.78 12.36 -0.36
CA SER A 250 3.70 12.02 -1.78
C SER A 250 5.00 11.49 -2.34
N SER A 251 4.93 10.60 -3.32
CA SER A 251 6.10 10.11 -4.06
C SER A 251 7.01 11.24 -4.56
N ARG A 252 6.44 12.39 -4.92
CA ARG A 252 7.17 13.61 -5.31
C ARG A 252 7.89 14.29 -4.14
N GLU A 253 7.25 14.40 -2.98
CA GLU A 253 7.85 14.98 -1.76
C GLU A 253 8.93 14.06 -1.18
N LEU A 254 8.67 12.76 -1.10
CA LEU A 254 9.61 11.77 -0.56
C LEU A 254 10.87 11.66 -1.45
N THR A 255 10.70 11.66 -2.79
CA THR A 255 11.85 11.74 -3.72
C THR A 255 12.67 13.01 -3.49
N ARG A 256 12.03 14.16 -3.29
CA ARG A 256 12.71 15.44 -3.01
C ARG A 256 13.44 15.42 -1.68
N ARG A 257 12.82 14.85 -0.62
CA ARG A 257 13.39 14.74 0.73
C ARG A 257 14.59 13.80 0.75
N ALA A 258 14.50 12.63 0.08
CA ALA A 258 15.62 11.72 -0.10
C ALA A 258 16.79 12.40 -0.84
N GLY A 259 16.52 13.07 -1.97
CA GLY A 259 17.53 13.81 -2.72
C GLY A 259 18.19 14.95 -1.93
N ALA A 260 17.42 15.66 -1.09
CA ALA A 260 17.94 16.69 -0.20
C ALA A 260 18.88 16.10 0.87
N GLY A 261 18.49 14.98 1.50
CA GLY A 261 19.33 14.27 2.47
C GLY A 261 20.64 13.76 1.85
N LEU A 262 20.56 13.15 0.66
CA LEU A 262 21.74 12.69 -0.09
C LEU A 262 22.70 13.83 -0.42
N ARG A 263 22.17 14.99 -0.86
CA ARG A 263 22.99 16.20 -1.12
C ARG A 263 23.64 16.75 0.14
N ALA A 264 22.91 16.81 1.26
CA ALA A 264 23.44 17.29 2.54
C ALA A 264 24.53 16.36 3.09
N ARG A 265 24.40 15.04 2.90
CA ARG A 265 25.39 14.02 3.30
C ARG A 265 26.62 13.97 2.38
N GLY A 266 26.53 14.52 1.16
CA GLY A 266 27.59 14.46 0.15
C GLY A 266 27.93 13.04 -0.36
N SER A 267 27.11 12.03 -0.02
CA SER A 267 27.36 10.62 -0.37
C SER A 267 26.08 9.79 -0.41
N ALA A 268 26.00 8.88 -1.37
CA ALA A 268 24.94 7.87 -1.44
C ALA A 268 25.33 6.62 -0.63
N PRO A 269 24.55 6.21 0.38
CA PRO A 269 24.77 4.92 1.03
C PRO A 269 24.36 3.79 0.09
N ARG A 270 24.95 2.60 0.28
CA ARG A 270 24.48 1.38 -0.36
C ARG A 270 23.17 0.95 0.31
N LEU A 271 22.14 0.65 -0.47
CA LEU A 271 20.82 0.24 0.02
C LEU A 271 20.48 -1.23 -0.28
N ALA A 272 21.27 -1.85 -1.17
CA ALA A 272 21.10 -3.24 -1.59
C ALA A 272 22.46 -3.87 -1.86
N ASN A 273 22.62 -5.13 -1.45
CA ASN A 273 23.65 -6.02 -1.94
C ASN A 273 23.01 -6.93 -3.01
N LEU A 274 22.99 -6.42 -4.24
CA LEU A 274 22.74 -7.19 -5.46
C LEU A 274 23.96 -8.06 -5.79
#